data_AF-A0A355EQL2-F1
#
_entry.id   AF-A0A355EQL2-F1
#
_cell.length_a   1.000
_cell.length_b   1.000
_cell.length_c   1.000
_cell.angle_alpha   90.00
_cell.angle_beta   90.00
_cell.angle_gamma   90.00
#
_symmetry.space_group_name_H-M   'P 1'
#
loop_
_entity.id
_entity.type
_entity.pdbx_description
1 polymer ?
#
loop_
_entity_poly.entity_id
_entity_poly.type
_entity_poly.pdbx_seq_one_letter_code
_entity_poly.pdbx_strand_id
1 'polypeptide(L)'
;MPDKLIYLDNAATTFPKPASILNRMIETYSRVGVSPGRGSYDLAYEAQELVSETRQKVARFFGAPDPDRVIFTGNATDALNTALQGLFHPGDHVVSTRLEHNSVLRPLYHLSRKGIIEYDLVPFDERGFVDPGDIVAAIRPNTKLVIVTHASNVLGTVQPVGEIGRRCAERGVPLLIDAAQTAGVIPIDMEAWQASAVAFTGHKSMLAPAGIGGLVLDRQVENIETSRFGGTGIDSGSLVHTQDFPYRLEAGTLNLPGIIGLSESLDYLEEAGIEIIHAREMGLLGRLRDGLSVLTGVELYCAQTLSNHIGLLTANVRGLDPADVGAILDADFNIAVRVGVHCAPLVHQSLGTSPYGSVRFSVGPFNTADDIDCAIQAMAEIARHARRTR
;
A
#
# COMPACT_ATOMS: atom_id res chain seq x y z
N MET A 1 31.38 5.77 13.20
CA MET A 1 30.06 5.18 12.91
C MET A 1 29.03 6.20 13.34
N PRO A 2 27.96 6.45 12.56
CA PRO A 2 26.88 7.28 13.07
C PRO A 2 26.21 6.57 14.27
N ASP A 3 26.13 7.24 15.41
CA ASP A 3 25.47 6.75 16.64
C ASP A 3 23.93 6.57 16.49
N LYS A 4 23.39 6.95 15.33
CA LYS A 4 21.96 6.98 15.00
C LYS A 4 21.66 6.02 13.84
N LEU A 5 20.63 5.19 13.99
CA LEU A 5 20.06 4.39 12.91
C LEU A 5 19.48 5.29 11.81
N ILE A 6 19.93 5.09 10.57
CA ILE A 6 19.35 5.72 9.38
C ILE A 6 18.33 4.75 8.77
N TYR A 7 17.04 5.02 8.96
CA TYR A 7 15.97 4.16 8.48
C TYR A 7 15.46 4.59 7.10
N LEU A 8 15.81 3.83 6.06
CA LEU A 8 15.40 4.03 4.67
C LEU A 8 14.57 2.85 4.15
N ASP A 9 13.71 2.25 4.99
CA ASP A 9 12.77 1.18 4.62
C ASP A 9 11.29 1.52 4.88
N ASN A 10 10.93 2.80 4.78
CA ASN A 10 9.57 3.30 5.04
C ASN A 10 8.49 2.69 4.13
N ALA A 11 8.84 2.23 2.93
CA ALA A 11 7.90 1.55 2.02
C ALA A 11 7.58 0.11 2.45
N ALA A 12 8.35 -0.47 3.39
CA ALA A 12 7.95 -1.70 4.08
C ALA A 12 7.01 -1.38 5.24
N THR A 13 7.43 -0.49 6.13
CA THR A 13 6.62 0.05 7.23
C THR A 13 7.23 1.37 7.68
N THR A 14 6.42 2.39 7.95
CA THR A 14 7.00 3.69 8.35
C THR A 14 7.56 3.61 9.76
N PHE A 15 8.73 4.20 10.00
CA PHE A 15 9.36 4.24 11.31
C PHE A 15 10.13 5.56 11.54
N PRO A 16 10.13 6.09 12.78
CA PRO A 16 9.27 5.69 13.90
C PRO A 16 7.79 6.01 13.65
N LYS A 17 6.90 5.50 14.52
CA LYS A 17 5.54 6.07 14.62
C LYS A 17 5.60 7.33 15.50
N PRO A 18 4.85 8.41 15.18
CA PRO A 18 4.75 9.56 16.06
C PRO A 18 4.37 9.16 17.50
N ALA A 19 5.12 9.66 18.48
CA ALA A 19 4.86 9.38 19.89
C ALA A 19 3.47 9.89 20.34
N SER A 20 2.98 10.98 19.73
CA SER A 20 1.63 11.52 19.97
C SER A 20 0.55 10.47 19.68
N ILE A 21 0.63 9.81 18.53
CA ILE A 21 -0.30 8.75 18.11
C ILE A 21 -0.26 7.58 19.09
N LEU A 22 0.94 7.11 19.45
CA LEU A 22 1.09 5.97 20.37
C LEU A 22 0.53 6.28 21.77
N ASN A 23 0.81 7.47 22.30
CA ASN A 23 0.33 7.89 23.62
C ASN A 23 -1.20 8.00 23.65
N ARG A 24 -1.80 8.62 22.61
CA ARG A 24 -3.25 8.71 22.47
C ARG A 24 -3.91 7.35 22.32
N MET A 25 -3.29 6.45 21.56
CA MET A 25 -3.79 5.08 21.43
C MET A 25 -3.86 4.36 22.79
N ILE A 26 -2.81 4.47 23.61
CA ILE A 26 -2.77 3.88 24.95
C ILE A 26 -3.82 4.54 25.86
N GLU A 27 -3.89 5.86 25.88
CA GLU A 27 -4.84 6.63 26.69
C GLU A 27 -6.29 6.24 26.36
N THR A 28 -6.65 6.29 25.08
CA THR A 28 -8.01 5.98 24.61
C THR A 28 -8.35 4.51 24.86
N TYR A 29 -7.47 3.56 24.50
CA TYR A 29 -7.76 2.14 24.74
C TYR A 29 -7.89 1.78 26.22
N SER A 30 -7.08 2.40 27.10
CA SER A 30 -7.21 2.19 28.56
C SER A 30 -8.56 2.66 29.10
N ARG A 31 -9.21 3.61 28.41
CA ARG A 31 -10.49 4.20 28.79
C ARG A 31 -11.67 3.44 28.21
N VAL A 32 -11.63 3.09 26.92
CA VAL A 32 -12.77 2.53 26.15
C VAL A 32 -12.55 1.13 25.59
N GLY A 33 -11.56 0.38 26.10
CA GLY A 33 -11.15 -0.96 25.63
C GLY A 33 -12.15 -2.10 25.87
N VAL A 34 -13.43 -1.90 25.56
CA VAL A 34 -14.50 -2.89 25.58
C VAL A 34 -14.90 -3.31 24.16
N SER A 35 -15.79 -4.30 24.03
CA SER A 35 -16.26 -4.72 22.71
C SER A 35 -17.28 -3.74 22.13
N PRO A 36 -16.98 -3.07 20.99
CA PRO A 36 -17.90 -2.11 20.36
C PRO A 36 -19.22 -2.79 19.96
N GLY A 37 -20.35 -2.16 20.28
CA GLY A 37 -21.68 -2.59 19.83
C GLY A 37 -22.18 -3.93 20.42
N ARG A 38 -21.46 -4.53 21.39
CA ARG A 38 -21.82 -5.82 21.99
C ARG A 38 -22.47 -5.72 23.38
N GLY A 39 -22.70 -4.52 23.87
CA GLY A 39 -23.29 -4.29 25.19
C GLY A 39 -24.26 -3.11 25.16
N SER A 40 -25.20 -3.09 26.11
CA SER A 40 -26.18 -2.02 26.27
C SER A 40 -25.74 -0.94 27.26
N TYR A 41 -24.47 -0.93 27.65
CA TYR A 41 -23.89 0.01 28.62
C TYR A 41 -23.13 1.13 27.89
N ASP A 42 -23.04 2.30 28.52
CA ASP A 42 -22.50 3.54 27.92
C ASP A 42 -21.13 3.35 27.26
N LEU A 43 -20.23 2.61 27.92
CA LEU A 43 -18.88 2.39 27.40
C LEU A 43 -18.85 1.55 26.09
N ALA A 44 -19.83 0.66 25.90
CA ALA A 44 -19.95 -0.11 24.65
C ALA A 44 -20.48 0.76 23.50
N TYR A 45 -21.35 1.73 23.80
CA TYR A 45 -21.80 2.73 22.85
C TYR A 45 -20.67 3.69 22.47
N GLU A 46 -19.89 4.15 23.45
CA GLU A 46 -18.74 5.02 23.18
C GLU A 46 -17.70 4.33 22.29
N ALA A 47 -17.37 3.06 22.57
CA ALA A 47 -16.48 2.29 21.71
C ALA A 47 -17.04 2.10 20.29
N GLN A 48 -18.36 1.97 20.14
CA GLN A 48 -19.03 1.89 18.83
C GLN A 48 -19.00 3.23 18.08
N GLU A 49 -19.22 4.34 18.78
CA GLU A 49 -19.16 5.69 18.22
C GLU A 49 -17.77 5.98 17.65
N LEU A 50 -16.70 5.64 18.40
CA LEU A 50 -15.32 5.77 17.94
C LEU A 50 -15.04 4.98 16.65
N VAL A 51 -15.60 3.76 16.52
CA VAL A 51 -15.50 2.96 15.29
C VAL A 51 -16.20 3.67 14.14
N SER A 52 -17.42 4.17 14.36
CA SER A 52 -18.21 4.89 13.36
C SER A 52 -17.53 6.20 12.92
N GLU A 53 -17.01 6.98 13.85
CA GLU A 53 -16.23 8.19 13.57
C GLU A 53 -14.98 7.88 12.75
N THR A 54 -14.27 6.81 13.09
CA THR A 54 -13.08 6.40 12.34
C THR A 54 -13.44 6.01 10.90
N ARG A 55 -14.58 5.33 10.67
CA ARG A 55 -15.06 5.07 9.31
C ARG A 55 -15.35 6.36 8.56
N GLN A 56 -15.99 7.33 9.21
CA GLN A 56 -16.25 8.64 8.58
C GLN A 56 -14.95 9.35 8.21
N LYS A 57 -13.93 9.31 9.07
CA LYS A 57 -12.59 9.86 8.75
C LYS A 57 -11.98 9.15 7.55
N VAL A 58 -12.00 7.82 7.51
CA VAL A 58 -11.49 7.03 6.38
C VAL A 58 -12.26 7.34 5.08
N ALA A 59 -13.59 7.42 5.15
CA ALA A 59 -14.41 7.75 3.99
C ALA A 59 -14.07 9.13 3.43
N ARG A 60 -13.96 10.16 4.30
CA ARG A 60 -13.52 11.49 3.89
C ARG A 60 -12.10 11.47 3.30
N PHE A 61 -11.18 10.75 3.93
CA PHE A 61 -9.78 10.66 3.51
C PHE A 61 -9.61 10.12 2.08
N PHE A 62 -10.49 9.21 1.64
CA PHE A 62 -10.47 8.61 0.30
C PHE A 62 -11.51 9.22 -0.66
N GLY A 63 -12.28 10.24 -0.25
CA GLY A 63 -13.37 10.78 -1.06
C GLY A 63 -14.50 9.77 -1.32
N ALA A 64 -14.80 8.90 -0.36
CA ALA A 64 -15.86 7.90 -0.48
C ALA A 64 -17.20 8.42 0.08
N PRO A 65 -18.34 8.11 -0.59
CA PRO A 65 -19.63 8.72 -0.27
C PRO A 65 -20.35 8.11 0.93
N ASP A 66 -19.87 6.99 1.46
CA ASP A 66 -20.58 6.20 2.48
C ASP A 66 -19.62 5.57 3.50
N PRO A 67 -19.63 6.03 4.76
CA PRO A 67 -18.83 5.45 5.84
C PRO A 67 -19.10 3.96 6.09
N ASP A 68 -20.31 3.46 5.86
CA ASP A 68 -20.64 2.05 6.08
C ASP A 68 -20.01 1.14 5.01
N ARG A 69 -19.51 1.73 3.92
CA ARG A 69 -18.75 1.06 2.85
C ARG A 69 -17.24 1.06 3.11
N VAL A 70 -16.78 1.60 4.24
CA VAL A 70 -15.43 1.38 4.74
C VAL A 70 -15.43 0.06 5.50
N ILE A 71 -14.57 -0.88 5.13
CA ILE A 71 -14.44 -2.20 5.74
C ILE A 71 -13.06 -2.32 6.36
N PHE A 72 -12.99 -2.50 7.67
CA PHE A 72 -11.73 -2.70 8.39
C PHE A 72 -11.23 -4.12 8.22
N THR A 73 -9.96 -4.24 7.86
CA THR A 73 -9.26 -5.52 7.70
C THR A 73 -7.91 -5.46 8.40
N GLY A 74 -7.18 -6.58 8.45
CA GLY A 74 -5.85 -6.58 9.07
C GLY A 74 -4.80 -5.76 8.32
N ASN A 75 -4.97 -5.58 6.99
CA ASN A 75 -4.06 -4.87 6.09
C ASN A 75 -4.62 -4.88 4.64
N ALA A 76 -3.91 -4.22 3.71
CA ALA A 76 -4.29 -4.20 2.29
C ALA A 76 -4.37 -5.61 1.66
N THR A 77 -3.55 -6.57 2.09
CA THR A 77 -3.60 -7.94 1.55
C THR A 77 -4.90 -8.64 1.95
N ASP A 78 -5.35 -8.46 3.19
CA ASP A 78 -6.63 -8.99 3.68
C ASP A 78 -7.80 -8.33 2.93
N ALA A 79 -7.77 -6.99 2.77
CA ALA A 79 -8.75 -6.25 1.96
C ALA A 79 -8.85 -6.73 0.51
N LEU A 80 -7.70 -6.90 -0.16
CA LEU A 80 -7.63 -7.40 -1.53
C LEU A 80 -8.11 -8.85 -1.63
N ASN A 81 -7.84 -9.70 -0.64
CA ASN A 81 -8.38 -11.06 -0.64
C ASN A 81 -9.89 -11.08 -0.46
N THR A 82 -10.44 -10.25 0.44
CA THR A 82 -11.88 -10.09 0.61
C THR A 82 -12.54 -9.67 -0.71
N ALA A 83 -11.97 -8.68 -1.40
CA ALA A 83 -12.46 -8.23 -2.70
C ALA A 83 -12.37 -9.33 -3.76
N LEU A 84 -11.18 -9.84 -4.03
CA LEU A 84 -10.95 -10.74 -5.16
C LEU A 84 -11.64 -12.10 -4.95
N GLN A 85 -11.68 -12.64 -3.73
CA GLN A 85 -12.37 -13.91 -3.51
C GLN A 85 -13.90 -13.78 -3.48
N GLY A 86 -14.43 -12.60 -3.12
CA GLY A 86 -15.86 -12.35 -3.04
C GLY A 86 -16.52 -11.87 -4.34
N LEU A 87 -15.75 -11.41 -5.33
CA LEU A 87 -16.29 -10.80 -6.55
C LEU A 87 -16.45 -11.76 -7.74
N PHE A 88 -15.64 -12.82 -7.82
CA PHE A 88 -15.52 -13.62 -9.04
C PHE A 88 -16.23 -14.97 -8.98
N HIS A 89 -16.81 -15.33 -10.13
CA HIS A 89 -17.46 -16.59 -10.41
C HIS A 89 -16.75 -17.31 -11.58
N PRO A 90 -16.97 -18.61 -11.76
CA PRO A 90 -16.41 -19.34 -12.91
C PRO A 90 -16.73 -18.69 -14.24
N GLY A 91 -15.68 -18.39 -15.02
CA GLY A 91 -15.78 -17.78 -16.35
C GLY A 91 -15.54 -16.26 -16.37
N ASP A 92 -15.33 -15.63 -15.22
CA ASP A 92 -14.99 -14.20 -15.15
C ASP A 92 -13.55 -13.94 -15.64
N HIS A 93 -13.31 -12.70 -16.09
CA HIS A 93 -12.01 -12.22 -16.50
C HIS A 93 -11.55 -11.00 -15.68
N VAL A 94 -10.24 -10.85 -15.47
CA VAL A 94 -9.64 -9.74 -14.72
C VAL A 94 -8.49 -9.12 -15.50
N VAL A 95 -8.42 -7.79 -15.55
CA VAL A 95 -7.23 -7.08 -16.05
C VAL A 95 -6.43 -6.55 -14.88
N SER A 96 -5.13 -6.80 -14.88
CA SER A 96 -4.19 -6.22 -13.92
C SER A 96 -2.85 -5.94 -14.61
N THR A 97 -1.79 -5.70 -13.85
CA THR A 97 -0.50 -5.25 -14.39
C THR A 97 0.66 -6.15 -14.01
N ARG A 98 1.77 -6.04 -14.73
CA ARG A 98 3.04 -6.65 -14.32
C ARG A 98 3.76 -5.86 -13.21
N LEU A 99 3.20 -4.72 -12.79
CA LEU A 99 3.73 -3.85 -11.75
C LEU A 99 3.23 -4.24 -10.35
N GLU A 100 2.29 -5.17 -10.28
CA GLU A 100 1.60 -5.54 -9.05
C GLU A 100 2.48 -6.19 -7.97
N HIS A 101 2.12 -5.91 -6.73
CA HIS A 101 2.59 -6.63 -5.57
C HIS A 101 1.91 -8.01 -5.47
N ASN A 102 2.54 -8.95 -4.77
CA ASN A 102 2.03 -10.31 -4.53
C ASN A 102 0.65 -10.35 -3.82
N SER A 103 0.22 -9.26 -3.17
CA SER A 103 -1.12 -9.12 -2.60
C SER A 103 -2.22 -9.13 -3.66
N VAL A 104 -1.88 -8.79 -4.91
CA VAL A 104 -2.75 -8.90 -6.08
C VAL A 104 -2.42 -10.16 -6.89
N LEU A 105 -1.14 -10.37 -7.21
CA LEU A 105 -0.74 -11.48 -8.09
C LEU A 105 -1.10 -12.87 -7.54
N ARG A 106 -0.92 -13.10 -6.22
CA ARG A 106 -1.17 -14.43 -5.64
C ARG A 106 -2.66 -14.78 -5.59
N PRO A 107 -3.57 -13.88 -5.15
CA PRO A 107 -5.00 -14.16 -5.25
C PRO A 107 -5.47 -14.40 -6.69
N LEU A 108 -5.03 -13.60 -7.67
CA LEU A 108 -5.39 -13.82 -9.08
C LEU A 108 -4.90 -15.18 -9.59
N TYR A 109 -3.65 -15.51 -9.33
CA TYR A 109 -3.08 -16.82 -9.70
C TYR A 109 -3.83 -17.98 -9.02
N HIS A 110 -4.19 -17.84 -7.75
CA HIS A 110 -4.95 -18.85 -7.01
C HIS A 110 -6.35 -19.08 -7.60
N LEU A 111 -7.08 -18.01 -7.93
CA LEU A 111 -8.40 -18.10 -8.56
C LEU A 111 -8.33 -18.72 -9.97
N SER A 112 -7.31 -18.35 -10.75
CA SER A 112 -7.06 -18.95 -12.06
C SER A 112 -6.71 -20.43 -11.97
N ARG A 113 -5.88 -20.83 -11.00
CA ARG A 113 -5.55 -22.23 -10.72
C ARG A 113 -6.76 -23.08 -10.32
N LYS A 114 -7.80 -22.46 -9.77
CA LYS A 114 -9.10 -23.10 -9.48
C LYS A 114 -10.04 -23.14 -10.70
N GLY A 115 -9.67 -22.54 -11.82
CA GLY A 115 -10.54 -22.41 -13.00
C GLY A 115 -11.70 -21.42 -12.81
N ILE A 116 -11.58 -20.50 -11.84
CA ILE A 116 -12.62 -19.49 -11.59
C ILE A 116 -12.47 -18.34 -12.58
N ILE A 117 -11.24 -17.82 -12.74
CA ILE A 117 -10.98 -16.67 -13.61
C ILE A 117 -9.91 -16.96 -14.66
N GLU A 118 -9.97 -16.19 -15.74
CA GLU A 118 -8.80 -15.83 -16.53
C GLU A 118 -8.32 -14.43 -16.15
N TYR A 119 -7.04 -14.12 -16.37
CA TYR A 119 -6.56 -12.76 -16.16
C TYR A 119 -5.42 -12.39 -17.12
N ASP A 120 -5.41 -11.12 -17.52
CA ASP A 120 -4.35 -10.50 -18.33
C ASP A 120 -3.51 -9.56 -17.46
N LEU A 121 -2.18 -9.58 -17.66
CA LEU A 121 -1.23 -8.69 -16.98
C LEU A 121 -0.58 -7.74 -17.97
N VAL A 122 -1.02 -6.49 -17.95
CA VAL A 122 -0.51 -5.42 -18.82
C VAL A 122 0.92 -5.05 -18.41
N PRO A 123 1.88 -4.96 -19.36
CA PRO A 123 3.25 -4.56 -19.06
C PRO A 123 3.34 -3.07 -18.68
N PHE A 124 4.50 -2.67 -18.14
CA PHE A 124 4.85 -1.28 -17.93
C PHE A 124 6.05 -0.91 -18.83
N ASP A 125 6.19 0.37 -19.16
CA ASP A 125 7.26 0.88 -20.01
C ASP A 125 8.62 0.95 -19.29
N GLU A 126 9.67 1.33 -20.00
CA GLU A 126 11.03 1.48 -19.43
C GLU A 126 11.13 2.53 -18.31
N ARG A 127 10.12 3.40 -18.18
CA ARG A 127 10.00 4.42 -17.14
C ARG A 127 9.15 3.96 -15.97
N GLY A 128 8.59 2.75 -15.99
CA GLY A 128 7.81 2.20 -14.88
C GLY A 128 6.33 2.59 -14.89
N PHE A 129 5.77 2.99 -16.04
CA PHE A 129 4.36 3.35 -16.17
C PHE A 129 3.57 2.36 -17.03
N VAL A 130 2.35 2.07 -16.61
CA VAL A 130 1.37 1.29 -17.37
C VAL A 130 0.56 2.23 -18.25
N ASP A 131 0.41 1.88 -19.53
CA ASP A 131 -0.40 2.66 -20.48
C ASP A 131 -1.91 2.39 -20.25
N PRO A 132 -2.73 3.43 -19.98
CA PRO A 132 -4.18 3.25 -19.82
C PRO A 132 -4.88 2.68 -21.05
N GLY A 133 -4.37 2.91 -22.25
CA GLY A 133 -4.83 2.32 -23.50
C GLY A 133 -4.64 0.81 -23.55
N ASP A 134 -3.51 0.30 -23.06
CA ASP A 134 -3.24 -1.14 -23.00
C ASP A 134 -4.17 -1.85 -22.00
N ILE A 135 -4.50 -1.20 -20.88
CA ILE A 135 -5.52 -1.68 -19.94
C ILE A 135 -6.87 -1.83 -20.65
N VAL A 136 -7.29 -0.80 -21.40
CA VAL A 136 -8.56 -0.82 -22.14
C VAL A 136 -8.57 -1.88 -23.24
N ALA A 137 -7.43 -2.11 -23.90
CA ALA A 137 -7.29 -3.13 -24.94
C ALA A 137 -7.41 -4.56 -24.38
N ALA A 138 -7.00 -4.77 -23.13
CA ALA A 138 -7.13 -6.05 -22.43
C ALA A 138 -8.56 -6.33 -21.91
N ILE A 139 -9.47 -5.34 -21.92
CA ILE A 139 -10.86 -5.55 -21.50
C ILE A 139 -11.61 -6.40 -22.52
N ARG A 140 -12.08 -7.57 -22.07
CA ARG A 140 -12.95 -8.54 -22.74
C ARG A 140 -14.41 -8.40 -22.30
N PRO A 141 -15.40 -8.95 -23.04
CA PRO A 141 -16.82 -8.89 -22.66
C PRO A 141 -17.16 -9.48 -21.28
N ASN A 142 -16.38 -10.45 -20.80
CA ASN A 142 -16.52 -11.07 -19.48
C ASN A 142 -15.58 -10.45 -18.42
N THR A 143 -14.95 -9.30 -18.70
CA THR A 143 -14.08 -8.64 -17.71
C THR A 143 -14.91 -8.07 -16.58
N LYS A 144 -14.68 -8.60 -15.39
CA LYS A 144 -15.44 -8.28 -14.19
C LYS A 144 -14.78 -7.21 -13.33
N LEU A 145 -13.46 -7.03 -13.45
CA LEU A 145 -12.69 -6.06 -12.68
C LEU A 145 -11.40 -5.66 -13.41
N VAL A 146 -11.00 -4.39 -13.26
CA VAL A 146 -9.62 -3.95 -13.42
C VAL A 146 -9.04 -3.68 -12.04
N ILE A 147 -7.86 -4.23 -11.74
CA ILE A 147 -7.15 -3.96 -10.49
C ILE A 147 -5.73 -3.49 -10.78
N VAL A 148 -5.35 -2.34 -10.20
CA VAL A 148 -4.01 -1.76 -10.37
C VAL A 148 -3.42 -1.28 -9.05
N THR A 149 -2.11 -1.43 -8.88
CA THR A 149 -1.39 -0.72 -7.83
C THR A 149 -1.29 0.78 -8.17
N HIS A 150 -1.58 1.65 -7.21
CA HIS A 150 -1.49 3.10 -7.43
C HIS A 150 -0.04 3.56 -7.52
N ALA A 151 0.86 2.99 -6.73
CA ALA A 151 2.30 3.22 -6.89
C ALA A 151 3.11 1.95 -6.67
N SER A 152 4.09 1.74 -7.55
CA SER A 152 4.97 0.57 -7.45
C SER A 152 5.76 0.58 -6.14
N ASN A 153 5.72 -0.53 -5.40
CA ASN A 153 6.55 -0.70 -4.20
C ASN A 153 8.03 -1.01 -4.50
N VAL A 154 8.40 -1.07 -5.79
CA VAL A 154 9.76 -1.28 -6.28
C VAL A 154 10.26 -0.05 -7.01
N LEU A 155 9.45 0.53 -7.90
CA LEU A 155 9.86 1.65 -8.73
C LEU A 155 9.53 2.99 -8.10
N GLY A 156 8.48 3.08 -7.28
CA GLY A 156 7.96 4.34 -6.73
C GLY A 156 7.12 5.16 -7.71
N THR A 157 6.95 4.70 -8.95
CA THR A 157 6.13 5.36 -9.97
C THR A 157 4.65 5.30 -9.64
N VAL A 158 3.99 6.46 -9.62
CA VAL A 158 2.55 6.66 -9.38
C VAL A 158 1.81 6.52 -10.71
N GLN A 159 0.94 5.51 -10.79
CA GLN A 159 0.21 5.19 -12.01
C GLN A 159 -0.91 6.21 -12.28
N PRO A 160 -1.25 6.46 -13.56
CA PRO A 160 -2.29 7.43 -13.94
C PRO A 160 -3.72 6.90 -13.68
N VAL A 161 -4.03 6.56 -12.43
CA VAL A 161 -5.28 5.89 -12.04
C VAL A 161 -6.53 6.69 -12.36
N GLY A 162 -6.47 8.03 -12.36
CA GLY A 162 -7.59 8.87 -12.79
C GLY A 162 -7.95 8.67 -14.27
N GLU A 163 -6.95 8.52 -15.15
CA GLU A 163 -7.22 8.21 -16.55
C GLU A 163 -7.67 6.76 -16.74
N ILE A 164 -7.06 5.81 -16.03
CA ILE A 164 -7.46 4.40 -16.03
C ILE A 164 -8.93 4.27 -15.59
N GLY A 165 -9.30 4.90 -14.48
CA GLY A 165 -10.65 4.86 -13.92
C GLY A 165 -11.69 5.44 -14.87
N ARG A 166 -11.43 6.61 -15.47
CA ARG A 166 -12.30 7.17 -16.51
C ARG A 166 -12.54 6.20 -17.67
N ARG A 167 -11.47 5.60 -18.19
CA ARG A 167 -11.55 4.66 -19.31
C ARG A 167 -12.24 3.34 -18.93
N CYS A 168 -12.07 2.88 -17.70
CA CYS A 168 -12.78 1.72 -17.15
C CYS A 168 -14.29 2.00 -17.03
N ALA A 169 -14.66 3.18 -16.52
CA ALA A 169 -16.04 3.62 -16.40
C ALA A 169 -16.74 3.73 -17.76
N GLU A 170 -16.05 4.26 -18.79
CA GLU A 170 -16.54 4.27 -20.19
C GLU A 170 -16.87 2.87 -20.75
N ARG A 171 -16.25 1.82 -20.18
CA ARG A 171 -16.49 0.41 -20.54
C ARG A 171 -17.41 -0.32 -19.55
N GLY A 172 -17.88 0.34 -18.51
CA GLY A 172 -18.70 -0.27 -17.46
C GLY A 172 -17.97 -1.33 -16.63
N VAL A 173 -16.62 -1.27 -16.55
CA VAL A 173 -15.82 -2.21 -15.77
C VAL A 173 -15.34 -1.51 -14.49
N PRO A 174 -15.55 -2.08 -13.29
CA PRO A 174 -15.11 -1.46 -12.04
C PRO A 174 -13.58 -1.44 -11.92
N LEU A 175 -13.06 -0.39 -11.26
CA LEU A 175 -11.64 -0.24 -10.93
C LEU A 175 -11.41 -0.41 -9.42
N LEU A 176 -10.54 -1.35 -9.05
CA LEU A 176 -10.01 -1.50 -7.69
C LEU A 176 -8.56 -1.01 -7.63
N ILE A 177 -8.25 -0.13 -6.69
CA ILE A 177 -6.92 0.45 -6.52
C ILE A 177 -6.23 -0.16 -5.29
N ASP A 178 -5.04 -0.74 -5.45
CA ASP A 178 -4.13 -1.02 -4.32
C ASP A 178 -3.35 0.26 -3.98
N ALA A 179 -3.80 0.95 -2.94
CA ALA A 179 -3.23 2.21 -2.46
C ALA A 179 -2.21 2.03 -1.33
N ALA A 180 -1.68 0.81 -1.12
CA ALA A 180 -0.80 0.54 0.03
C ALA A 180 0.47 1.40 0.07
N GLN A 181 0.92 1.97 -1.05
CA GLN A 181 2.09 2.87 -1.09
C GLN A 181 1.73 4.36 -1.21
N THR A 182 0.47 4.70 -1.43
CA THR A 182 0.03 6.06 -1.72
C THR A 182 -0.88 6.64 -0.65
N ALA A 183 -1.62 5.79 0.07
CA ALA A 183 -2.44 6.23 1.20
C ALA A 183 -1.54 6.86 2.28
N GLY A 184 -1.72 8.16 2.53
CA GLY A 184 -0.87 8.96 3.42
C GLY A 184 0.36 9.60 2.76
N VAL A 185 0.50 9.50 1.43
CA VAL A 185 1.59 10.13 0.66
C VAL A 185 1.05 11.11 -0.37
N ILE A 186 0.00 10.75 -1.09
CA ILE A 186 -0.66 11.62 -2.06
C ILE A 186 -2.18 11.58 -1.83
N PRO A 187 -2.89 12.70 -2.06
CA PRO A 187 -4.34 12.71 -1.98
C PRO A 187 -4.97 11.66 -2.90
N ILE A 188 -5.98 10.97 -2.39
CA ILE A 188 -6.75 9.98 -3.14
C ILE A 188 -8.21 10.41 -3.14
N ASP A 189 -8.77 10.54 -4.34
CA ASP A 189 -10.16 10.90 -4.54
C ASP A 189 -10.83 9.82 -5.40
N MET A 190 -11.52 8.91 -4.69
CA MET A 190 -12.15 7.76 -5.32
C MET A 190 -13.27 8.18 -6.28
N GLU A 191 -14.04 9.21 -5.92
CA GLU A 191 -15.12 9.73 -6.74
C GLU A 191 -14.57 10.40 -8.01
N ALA A 192 -13.59 11.29 -7.88
CA ALA A 192 -12.98 11.98 -9.03
C ALA A 192 -12.30 11.02 -10.01
N TRP A 193 -11.76 9.90 -9.51
CA TRP A 193 -11.13 8.88 -10.35
C TRP A 193 -12.10 7.81 -10.84
N GLN A 194 -13.37 7.86 -10.45
CA GLN A 194 -14.37 6.83 -10.75
C GLN A 194 -13.90 5.42 -10.33
N ALA A 195 -13.15 5.36 -9.22
CA ALA A 195 -12.70 4.10 -8.65
C ALA A 195 -13.86 3.46 -7.90
N SER A 196 -14.05 2.16 -8.11
CA SER A 196 -15.13 1.40 -7.45
C SER A 196 -14.70 0.87 -6.09
N ALA A 197 -13.40 0.78 -5.84
CA ALA A 197 -12.85 0.39 -4.55
C ALA A 197 -11.39 0.81 -4.36
N VAL A 198 -10.99 1.00 -3.11
CA VAL A 198 -9.60 1.28 -2.70
C VAL A 198 -9.22 0.35 -1.55
N ALA A 199 -8.12 -0.39 -1.70
CA ALA A 199 -7.51 -1.17 -0.62
C ALA A 199 -6.33 -0.40 -0.03
N PHE A 200 -6.24 -0.33 1.30
CA PHE A 200 -5.18 0.40 2.00
C PHE A 200 -4.64 -0.36 3.22
N THR A 201 -3.49 0.10 3.73
CA THR A 201 -2.91 -0.42 4.96
C THR A 201 -2.43 0.70 5.87
N GLY A 202 -2.68 0.57 7.16
CA GLY A 202 -2.35 1.60 8.15
C GLY A 202 -0.85 1.72 8.44
N HIS A 203 -0.13 0.61 8.43
CA HIS A 203 1.23 0.55 8.99
C HIS A 203 2.33 1.22 8.15
N LYS A 204 2.02 1.65 6.94
CA LYS A 204 2.95 2.39 6.07
C LYS A 204 2.76 3.89 6.28
N SER A 205 2.64 4.65 5.21
CA SER A 205 2.56 6.12 5.22
C SER A 205 1.30 6.67 5.88
N MET A 206 0.32 5.81 6.19
CA MET A 206 -0.79 6.16 7.07
C MET A 206 -0.42 6.22 8.57
N LEU A 207 0.83 5.89 8.95
CA LEU A 207 1.41 6.02 10.30
C LEU A 207 0.74 5.23 11.44
N ALA A 208 -0.34 4.51 11.15
CA ALA A 208 -1.07 3.69 12.11
C ALA A 208 -0.24 2.46 12.55
N PRO A 209 -0.62 1.79 13.65
CA PRO A 209 0.00 0.52 14.05
C PRO A 209 -0.22 -0.60 13.02
N ALA A 210 0.52 -1.69 13.16
CA ALA A 210 0.28 -2.90 12.38
C ALA A 210 -1.07 -3.56 12.76
N GLY A 211 -1.61 -4.37 11.84
CA GLY A 211 -2.86 -5.11 12.07
C GLY A 211 -4.13 -4.31 11.79
N ILE A 212 -4.03 -3.14 11.16
CA ILE A 212 -5.16 -2.38 10.64
C ILE A 212 -4.92 -1.95 9.18
N GLY A 213 -5.97 -2.06 8.38
CA GLY A 213 -6.09 -1.56 7.02
C GLY A 213 -7.56 -1.59 6.63
N GLY A 214 -7.85 -1.57 5.34
CA GLY A 214 -9.22 -1.69 4.93
C GLY A 214 -9.47 -1.69 3.43
N LEU A 215 -10.73 -1.92 3.10
CA LEU A 215 -11.32 -1.84 1.79
C LEU A 215 -12.40 -0.76 1.83
N VAL A 216 -12.27 0.27 1.01
CA VAL A 216 -13.30 1.29 0.84
C VAL A 216 -14.01 0.98 -0.46
N LEU A 217 -15.33 0.86 -0.42
CA LEU A 217 -16.16 0.49 -1.57
C LEU A 217 -17.00 1.68 -2.03
N ASP A 218 -17.16 1.80 -3.34
CA ASP A 218 -18.23 2.63 -3.90
C ASP A 218 -19.59 1.94 -3.72
N ARG A 219 -20.66 2.74 -3.73
CA ARG A 219 -22.04 2.25 -3.63
C ARG A 219 -22.40 1.27 -4.74
N GLN A 220 -21.77 1.38 -5.91
CA GLN A 220 -22.03 0.51 -7.06
C GLN A 220 -21.52 -0.93 -6.85
N VAL A 221 -20.64 -1.19 -5.88
CA VAL A 221 -20.13 -2.53 -5.59
C VAL A 221 -21.04 -3.24 -4.58
N GLU A 222 -22.09 -3.89 -5.07
CA GLU A 222 -23.07 -4.58 -4.19
C GLU A 222 -22.87 -6.09 -4.07
N ASN A 223 -22.19 -6.71 -5.04
CA ASN A 223 -22.14 -8.17 -5.19
C ASN A 223 -20.82 -8.79 -4.72
N ILE A 224 -20.26 -8.26 -3.64
CA ILE A 224 -19.09 -8.86 -2.98
C ILE A 224 -19.54 -9.82 -1.89
N GLU A 225 -19.26 -11.11 -2.09
CA GLU A 225 -19.55 -12.16 -1.13
C GLU A 225 -18.49 -12.20 -0.01
N THR A 226 -18.90 -12.61 1.19
CA THR A 226 -17.94 -12.84 2.27
C THR A 226 -17.28 -14.21 2.16
N SER A 227 -15.97 -14.26 2.44
CA SER A 227 -15.24 -15.51 2.63
C SER A 227 -15.07 -15.88 4.11
N ARG A 228 -15.54 -15.04 5.04
CA ARG A 228 -15.39 -15.19 6.49
C ARG A 228 -16.75 -15.06 7.17
N PHE A 229 -17.14 -16.11 7.88
CA PHE A 229 -18.43 -16.21 8.57
C PHE A 229 -18.21 -16.27 10.08
N GLY A 230 -19.10 -15.65 10.86
CA GLY A 230 -19.01 -15.64 12.31
C GLY A 230 -19.84 -14.55 12.95
N GLY A 231 -19.66 -14.34 14.25
CA GLY A 231 -20.44 -13.34 14.99
C GLY A 231 -20.08 -11.91 14.59
N THR A 232 -21.03 -11.17 14.03
CA THR A 232 -20.91 -9.75 13.65
C THR A 232 -21.31 -8.79 14.76
N GLY A 233 -22.02 -9.27 15.78
CA GLY A 233 -22.61 -8.44 16.83
C GLY A 233 -24.00 -7.90 16.49
N ILE A 234 -24.48 -8.14 15.27
CA ILE A 234 -25.85 -7.83 14.83
C ILE A 234 -26.59 -9.09 14.39
N ASP A 235 -27.92 -9.02 14.34
CA ASP A 235 -28.81 -10.12 13.91
C ASP A 235 -28.48 -11.50 14.53
N SER A 236 -28.16 -11.51 15.83
CA SER A 236 -27.68 -12.72 16.53
C SER A 236 -28.72 -13.86 16.60
N GLY A 237 -29.98 -13.60 16.24
CA GLY A 237 -31.04 -14.60 16.19
C GLY A 237 -31.09 -15.40 14.88
N SER A 238 -30.36 -14.96 13.86
CA SER A 238 -30.32 -15.59 12.53
C SER A 238 -29.10 -16.49 12.38
N LEU A 239 -29.28 -17.62 11.69
CA LEU A 239 -28.16 -18.45 11.22
C LEU A 239 -27.59 -17.94 9.88
N VAL A 240 -28.33 -17.06 9.19
CA VAL A 240 -27.92 -16.47 7.91
C VAL A 240 -27.00 -15.30 8.20
N HIS A 241 -25.83 -15.29 7.57
CA HIS A 241 -24.89 -14.17 7.69
C HIS A 241 -25.51 -12.92 7.07
N THR A 242 -25.49 -11.82 7.84
CA THR A 242 -26.03 -10.52 7.39
C THR A 242 -25.43 -10.09 6.05
N GLN A 243 -26.27 -9.49 5.22
CA GLN A 243 -25.86 -8.88 3.96
C GLN A 243 -25.67 -7.36 4.11
N ASP A 244 -25.80 -6.79 5.29
CA ASP A 244 -25.65 -5.34 5.46
C ASP A 244 -24.17 -4.98 5.65
N PHE A 245 -23.70 -3.95 4.94
CA PHE A 245 -22.39 -3.37 5.20
C PHE A 245 -22.42 -2.53 6.48
N PRO A 246 -21.29 -2.41 7.20
CA PRO A 246 -20.00 -3.07 6.96
C PRO A 246 -19.96 -4.55 7.40
N TYR A 247 -20.94 -4.97 8.21
CA TYR A 247 -20.97 -6.26 8.92
C TYR A 247 -20.88 -7.49 8.02
N ARG A 248 -21.37 -7.39 6.77
CA ARG A 248 -21.24 -8.43 5.74
C ARG A 248 -19.80 -8.92 5.63
N LEU A 249 -18.83 -8.01 5.63
CA LEU A 249 -17.42 -8.29 5.39
C LEU A 249 -16.55 -8.22 6.66
N GLU A 250 -17.16 -8.04 7.83
CA GLU A 250 -16.48 -7.91 9.12
C GLU A 250 -17.00 -8.93 10.13
N ALA A 251 -16.42 -10.13 10.10
CA ALA A 251 -16.73 -11.16 11.07
C ALA A 251 -15.80 -11.08 12.30
N GLY A 252 -16.37 -11.18 13.50
CA GLY A 252 -15.63 -11.22 14.76
C GLY A 252 -15.60 -9.89 15.51
N THR A 253 -14.77 -9.81 16.55
CA THR A 253 -14.53 -8.57 17.27
C THR A 253 -13.51 -7.72 16.51
N LEU A 254 -13.82 -6.45 16.29
CA LEU A 254 -12.94 -5.52 15.57
C LEU A 254 -11.64 -5.25 16.35
N ASN A 255 -10.57 -4.94 15.61
CA ASN A 255 -9.29 -4.52 16.19
C ASN A 255 -9.38 -3.07 16.69
N LEU A 256 -10.03 -2.87 17.84
CA LEU A 256 -10.24 -1.55 18.42
C LEU A 256 -8.93 -0.77 18.66
N PRO A 257 -7.83 -1.34 19.19
CA PRO A 257 -6.55 -0.64 19.28
C PRO A 257 -6.05 -0.12 17.92
N GLY A 258 -6.17 -0.95 16.87
CA GLY A 258 -5.79 -0.57 15.51
C GLY A 258 -6.65 0.55 14.94
N ILE A 259 -7.97 0.50 15.18
CA ILE A 259 -8.93 1.53 14.75
C ILE A 259 -8.63 2.86 15.44
N ILE A 260 -8.36 2.85 16.75
CA ILE A 260 -7.93 4.05 17.49
C ILE A 260 -6.66 4.62 16.88
N GLY A 261 -5.62 3.79 16.70
CA GLY A 261 -4.36 4.23 16.12
C GLY A 261 -4.52 4.79 14.70
N LEU A 262 -5.41 4.21 13.89
CA LEU A 262 -5.74 4.73 12.56
C LEU A 262 -6.43 6.09 12.63
N SER A 263 -7.41 6.26 13.54
CA SER A 263 -8.12 7.52 13.74
C SER A 263 -7.17 8.66 14.11
N GLU A 264 -6.28 8.44 15.09
CA GLU A 264 -5.27 9.42 15.51
C GLU A 264 -4.25 9.71 14.39
N SER A 265 -3.93 8.71 13.57
CA SER A 265 -3.01 8.91 12.45
C SER A 265 -3.62 9.73 11.31
N LEU A 266 -4.93 9.59 11.06
CA LEU A 266 -5.64 10.41 10.08
C LEU A 266 -5.64 11.87 10.51
N ASP A 267 -5.91 12.15 11.79
CA ASP A 267 -5.86 13.53 12.33
C ASP A 267 -4.45 14.10 12.24
N TYR A 268 -3.42 13.30 12.57
CA TYR A 268 -2.02 13.72 12.44
C TYR A 268 -1.65 14.08 10.99
N LEU A 269 -2.09 13.28 10.01
CA LEU A 269 -1.80 13.52 8.60
C LEU A 269 -2.55 14.75 8.05
N GLU A 270 -3.79 14.97 8.50
CA GLU A 270 -4.57 16.16 8.18
C GLU A 270 -3.90 17.43 8.73
N GLU A 271 -3.44 17.40 9.99
CA GLU A 271 -2.72 18.53 10.61
C GLU A 271 -1.35 18.78 9.96
N ALA A 272 -0.58 17.74 9.68
CA ALA A 272 0.76 17.86 9.13
C ALA A 272 0.78 18.24 7.64
N GLY A 273 -0.28 17.91 6.89
CA GLY A 273 -0.39 18.12 5.45
C GLY A 273 0.38 17.07 4.64
N ILE A 274 -0.35 16.16 4.00
CA ILE A 274 0.20 15.06 3.20
C ILE A 274 1.12 15.58 2.09
N GLU A 275 0.72 16.64 1.40
CA GLU A 275 1.47 17.27 0.31
C GLU A 275 2.77 17.90 0.80
N ILE A 276 2.80 18.44 2.02
CA ILE A 276 4.01 19.01 2.63
C ILE A 276 5.01 17.91 2.94
N ILE A 277 4.53 16.82 3.56
CA ILE A 277 5.35 15.63 3.84
C ILE A 277 5.92 15.09 2.54
N HIS A 278 5.07 14.89 1.54
CA HIS A 278 5.44 14.35 0.24
C HIS A 278 6.46 15.21 -0.50
N ALA A 279 6.26 16.53 -0.55
CA ALA A 279 7.20 17.45 -1.20
C ALA A 279 8.61 17.37 -0.57
N ARG A 280 8.68 17.25 0.76
CA ARG A 280 9.95 17.08 1.47
C ARG A 280 10.60 15.72 1.15
N GLU A 281 9.82 14.64 1.19
CA GLU A 281 10.31 13.30 0.82
C GLU A 281 10.86 13.28 -0.60
N MET A 282 10.18 13.95 -1.55
CA MET A 282 10.63 14.07 -2.94
C MET A 282 11.89 14.91 -3.09
N GLY A 283 12.08 15.96 -2.29
CA GLY A 283 13.33 16.71 -2.24
C GLY A 283 14.51 15.86 -1.78
N LEU A 284 14.31 15.05 -0.73
CA LEU A 284 15.30 14.09 -0.23
C LEU A 284 15.58 12.97 -1.24
N LEU A 285 14.53 12.44 -1.88
CA LEU A 285 14.66 11.43 -2.92
C LEU A 285 15.44 11.96 -4.13
N GLY A 286 15.19 13.20 -4.55
CA GLY A 286 15.92 13.87 -5.63
C GLY A 286 17.42 13.93 -5.32
N ARG A 287 17.77 14.35 -4.10
CA ARG A 287 19.16 14.35 -3.63
C ARG A 287 19.79 12.97 -3.66
N LEU A 288 19.08 11.95 -3.16
CA LEU A 288 19.56 10.55 -3.19
C LEU A 288 19.78 10.07 -4.62
N ARG A 289 18.78 10.27 -5.50
CA ARG A 289 18.83 9.86 -6.90
C ARG A 289 20.00 10.52 -7.62
N ASP A 290 20.19 11.83 -7.47
CA ASP A 290 21.27 12.57 -8.12
C ASP A 290 22.63 12.09 -7.62
N GLY A 291 22.78 11.94 -6.30
CA GLY A 291 24.01 11.44 -5.68
C GLY A 291 24.38 10.02 -6.13
N LEU A 292 23.41 9.11 -6.21
CA LEU A 292 23.67 7.74 -6.67
C LEU A 292 23.91 7.65 -8.18
N SER A 293 23.27 8.52 -8.98
CA SER A 293 23.37 8.48 -10.45
C SER A 293 24.77 8.75 -11.00
N VAL A 294 25.60 9.48 -10.25
CA VAL A 294 26.98 9.81 -10.65
C VAL A 294 28.00 8.75 -10.18
N LEU A 295 27.58 7.79 -9.35
CA LEU A 295 28.45 6.73 -8.87
C LEU A 295 28.60 5.67 -9.95
N THR A 296 29.81 5.53 -10.51
CA THR A 296 30.02 4.49 -11.53
C THR A 296 29.81 3.08 -10.93
N GLY A 297 29.20 2.17 -11.69
CA GLY A 297 28.85 0.84 -11.20
C GLY A 297 27.62 0.80 -10.27
N VAL A 298 26.97 1.93 -9.96
CA VAL A 298 25.62 1.94 -9.40
C VAL A 298 24.61 2.05 -10.54
N GLU A 299 23.59 1.21 -10.51
CA GLU A 299 22.52 1.17 -11.52
C GLU A 299 21.19 1.50 -10.86
N LEU A 300 20.51 2.53 -11.34
CA LEU A 300 19.19 2.94 -10.88
C LEU A 300 18.11 2.46 -11.86
N TYR A 301 16.95 2.08 -11.32
CA TYR A 301 15.85 1.53 -12.12
C TYR A 301 14.69 2.52 -12.20
N CYS A 302 14.23 2.84 -13.42
CA CYS A 302 13.12 3.75 -13.72
C CYS A 302 13.19 5.12 -13.00
N ALA A 303 14.42 5.62 -12.80
CA ALA A 303 14.69 6.82 -11.99
C ALA A 303 15.17 8.04 -12.82
N GLN A 304 15.02 8.00 -14.14
CA GLN A 304 15.47 9.08 -15.05
C GLN A 304 14.77 10.41 -14.74
N THR A 305 13.53 10.36 -14.28
CA THR A 305 12.74 11.49 -13.80
C THR A 305 11.98 11.07 -12.55
N LEU A 306 11.73 11.99 -11.62
CA LEU A 306 10.93 11.75 -10.42
C LEU A 306 9.53 12.38 -10.52
N SER A 307 9.02 12.57 -11.74
CA SER A 307 7.63 12.99 -11.98
C SER A 307 6.67 11.85 -11.65
N ASN A 308 5.55 12.16 -10.97
CA ASN A 308 4.55 11.16 -10.54
C ASN A 308 5.20 10.01 -9.77
N HIS A 309 5.78 10.33 -8.63
CA HIS A 309 6.66 9.42 -7.91
C HIS A 309 6.49 9.58 -6.41
N ILE A 310 6.64 8.51 -5.63
CA ILE A 310 6.74 8.55 -4.16
C ILE A 310 8.20 8.51 -3.70
N GLY A 311 8.46 8.73 -2.41
CA GLY A 311 9.79 8.73 -1.76
C GLY A 311 10.57 7.40 -1.79
N LEU A 312 10.68 6.72 -2.93
CA LEU A 312 11.24 5.38 -3.08
C LEU A 312 12.21 5.35 -4.27
N LEU A 313 13.37 4.71 -4.11
CA LEU A 313 14.34 4.51 -5.19
C LEU A 313 14.91 3.10 -5.12
N THR A 314 15.06 2.46 -6.27
CA THR A 314 15.68 1.15 -6.39
C THR A 314 17.02 1.25 -7.12
N ALA A 315 18.05 0.60 -6.56
CA ALA A 315 19.40 0.60 -7.07
C ALA A 315 20.08 -0.77 -6.91
N ASN A 316 21.12 -1.01 -7.71
CA ASN A 316 22.06 -2.13 -7.52
C ASN A 316 23.50 -1.66 -7.70
N VAL A 317 24.44 -2.39 -7.09
CA VAL A 317 25.88 -2.22 -7.32
C VAL A 317 26.36 -3.35 -8.21
N ARG A 318 26.94 -3.01 -9.36
CA ARG A 318 27.35 -3.98 -10.38
C ARG A 318 28.34 -5.00 -9.80
N GLY A 319 27.92 -6.27 -9.80
CA GLY A 319 28.73 -7.40 -9.35
C GLY A 319 28.70 -7.67 -7.86
N LEU A 320 27.82 -7.02 -7.12
CA LEU A 320 27.49 -7.43 -5.75
C LEU A 320 26.06 -7.97 -5.72
N ASP A 321 25.84 -8.99 -4.89
CA ASP A 321 24.48 -9.40 -4.55
C ASP A 321 23.81 -8.27 -3.74
N PRO A 322 22.56 -7.86 -4.05
CA PRO A 322 21.86 -6.86 -3.26
C PRO A 322 21.82 -7.19 -1.76
N ALA A 323 21.76 -8.48 -1.40
CA ALA A 323 21.81 -8.92 0.00
C ALA A 323 23.13 -8.53 0.69
N ASP A 324 24.27 -8.67 0.00
CA ASP A 324 25.58 -8.26 0.52
C ASP A 324 25.64 -6.75 0.69
N VAL A 325 25.11 -5.99 -0.28
CA VAL A 325 25.03 -4.51 -0.17
C VAL A 325 24.21 -4.10 1.04
N GLY A 326 23.05 -4.73 1.25
CA GLY A 326 22.21 -4.47 2.43
C GLY A 326 22.91 -4.81 3.75
N ALA A 327 23.63 -5.94 3.80
CA ALA A 327 24.38 -6.35 4.99
C ALA A 327 25.52 -5.36 5.32
N ILE A 328 26.23 -4.85 4.31
CA ILE A 328 27.28 -3.83 4.50
C ILE A 328 26.66 -2.50 4.97
N LEU A 329 25.56 -2.06 4.36
CA LEU A 329 24.86 -0.84 4.77
C LEU A 329 24.41 -0.88 6.24
N ASP A 330 23.90 -2.03 6.70
CA ASP A 330 23.50 -2.23 8.09
C ASP A 330 24.70 -2.28 9.03
N ALA A 331 25.66 -3.18 8.78
CA ALA A 331 26.76 -3.46 9.71
C ALA A 331 27.79 -2.33 9.82
N ASP A 332 28.16 -1.70 8.69
CA ASP A 332 29.27 -0.74 8.65
C ASP A 332 28.77 0.71 8.76
N PHE A 333 27.54 0.98 8.31
CA PHE A 333 26.98 2.33 8.20
C PHE A 333 25.73 2.57 9.05
N ASN A 334 25.15 1.54 9.68
CA ASN A 334 23.92 1.63 10.46
C ASN A 334 22.74 2.20 9.62
N ILE A 335 22.66 1.78 8.36
CA ILE A 335 21.64 2.18 7.37
C ILE A 335 20.73 0.99 7.07
N ALA A 336 19.49 1.06 7.53
CA ALA A 336 18.48 0.05 7.25
C ALA A 336 17.82 0.31 5.89
N VAL A 337 17.96 -0.64 4.97
CA VAL A 337 17.32 -0.69 3.65
C VAL A 337 16.66 -2.04 3.45
N ARG A 338 15.88 -2.18 2.38
CA ARG A 338 15.32 -3.49 2.00
C ARG A 338 15.97 -4.05 0.75
N VAL A 339 16.22 -5.35 0.78
CA VAL A 339 16.84 -6.11 -0.32
C VAL A 339 15.92 -7.24 -0.78
N GLY A 340 16.14 -7.73 -1.99
CA GLY A 340 15.42 -8.87 -2.55
C GLY A 340 14.39 -8.46 -3.61
N VAL A 341 13.39 -9.33 -3.82
CA VAL A 341 12.37 -9.14 -4.88
C VAL A 341 11.15 -8.32 -4.45
N HIS A 342 11.17 -7.75 -3.24
CA HIS A 342 10.15 -6.85 -2.69
C HIS A 342 8.70 -7.31 -2.85
N CYS A 343 8.46 -8.62 -2.87
CA CYS A 343 7.14 -9.20 -3.16
C CYS A 343 6.53 -8.78 -4.52
N ALA A 344 7.34 -8.38 -5.50
CA ALA A 344 6.91 -7.99 -6.85
C ALA A 344 7.77 -8.71 -7.92
N PRO A 345 7.68 -10.05 -8.01
CA PRO A 345 8.59 -10.85 -8.82
C PRO A 345 8.55 -10.50 -10.32
N LEU A 346 7.39 -10.11 -10.85
CA LEU A 346 7.24 -9.75 -12.26
C LEU A 346 7.88 -8.40 -12.61
N VAL A 347 7.98 -7.49 -11.63
CA VAL A 347 8.77 -6.26 -11.78
C VAL A 347 10.23 -6.61 -11.94
N HIS A 348 10.79 -7.42 -11.03
CA HIS A 348 12.19 -7.85 -11.11
C HIS A 348 12.52 -8.69 -12.35
N GLN A 349 11.58 -9.51 -12.83
CA GLN A 349 11.73 -10.19 -14.11
C GLN A 349 11.85 -9.18 -15.27
N SER A 350 11.01 -8.14 -15.28
CA SER A 350 11.00 -7.12 -16.32
C SER A 350 12.25 -6.22 -16.27
N LEU A 351 12.79 -5.98 -15.07
CA LEU A 351 14.04 -5.24 -14.85
C LEU A 351 15.31 -6.09 -15.08
N GLY A 352 15.18 -7.40 -15.30
CA GLY A 352 16.34 -8.30 -15.41
C GLY A 352 17.11 -8.51 -14.10
N THR A 353 16.49 -8.24 -12.94
CA THR A 353 17.13 -8.36 -11.61
C THR A 353 16.74 -9.64 -10.86
N SER A 354 15.85 -10.47 -11.43
CA SER A 354 15.51 -11.79 -10.87
C SER A 354 16.70 -12.77 -10.96
N PRO A 355 16.91 -13.70 -10.01
CA PRO A 355 16.09 -13.94 -8.80
C PRO A 355 16.50 -13.11 -7.58
N TYR A 356 17.64 -12.43 -7.62
CA TYR A 356 18.27 -11.78 -6.46
C TYR A 356 17.55 -10.48 -6.06
N GLY A 357 16.98 -9.77 -7.02
CA GLY A 357 16.24 -8.54 -6.83
C GLY A 357 17.13 -7.31 -6.74
N SER A 358 16.83 -6.40 -5.82
CA SER A 358 17.54 -5.11 -5.73
C SER A 358 17.66 -4.57 -4.32
N VAL A 359 18.49 -3.53 -4.16
CA VAL A 359 18.47 -2.67 -2.97
C VAL A 359 17.43 -1.58 -3.17
N ARG A 360 16.53 -1.42 -2.19
CA ARG A 360 15.46 -0.43 -2.22
C ARG A 360 15.62 0.53 -1.04
N PHE A 361 15.73 1.81 -1.37
CA PHE A 361 15.73 2.92 -0.44
C PHE A 361 14.34 3.55 -0.45
N SER A 362 13.76 3.77 0.72
CA SER A 362 12.47 4.45 0.86
C SER A 362 12.53 5.47 2.00
N VAL A 363 12.52 6.72 1.56
CA VAL A 363 12.46 7.92 2.38
C VAL A 363 11.09 7.99 3.03
N GLY A 364 11.06 8.46 4.27
CA GLY A 364 9.86 8.72 5.03
C GLY A 364 9.88 10.07 5.73
N PRO A 365 8.85 10.37 6.52
CA PRO A 365 8.59 11.71 7.07
C PRO A 365 9.60 12.18 8.13
N PHE A 366 10.52 11.32 8.57
CA PHE A 366 11.50 11.66 9.61
C PHE A 366 12.94 11.63 9.13
N ASN A 367 13.17 11.32 7.85
CA ASN A 367 14.51 11.38 7.27
C ASN A 367 14.97 12.82 7.06
N THR A 368 16.30 13.01 7.09
CA THR A 368 16.94 14.32 6.89
C THR A 368 17.87 14.31 5.67
N ALA A 369 18.35 15.49 5.27
CA ALA A 369 19.38 15.59 4.22
C ALA A 369 20.68 14.88 4.62
N ASP A 370 21.06 14.94 5.90
CA ASP A 370 22.25 14.26 6.44
C ASP A 370 22.11 12.73 6.35
N ASP A 371 20.90 12.20 6.62
CA ASP A 371 20.62 10.76 6.46
C ASP A 371 20.85 10.33 4.99
N ILE A 372 20.42 11.16 4.03
CA ILE A 372 20.61 10.92 2.59
C ILE A 372 22.08 11.03 2.17
N ASP A 373 22.81 12.02 2.69
CA ASP A 373 24.24 12.18 2.41
C ASP A 373 25.06 10.98 2.91
N CYS A 374 24.74 10.49 4.11
CA CYS A 374 25.35 9.28 4.65
C CYS A 374 25.10 8.07 3.74
N ALA A 375 23.88 7.91 3.23
CA ALA A 375 23.54 6.82 2.31
C ALA A 375 24.29 6.92 0.97
N ILE A 376 24.42 8.13 0.40
CA ILE A 376 25.20 8.35 -0.82
C ILE A 376 26.68 8.01 -0.58
N GLN A 377 27.25 8.45 0.54
CA GLN A 377 28.64 8.16 0.89
C GLN A 377 28.87 6.65 1.06
N ALA A 378 28.00 5.97 1.81
CA ALA A 378 28.08 4.53 2.03
C ALA A 378 28.05 3.76 0.69
N MET A 379 27.11 4.10 -0.19
CA MET A 379 27.02 3.51 -1.53
C MET A 379 28.26 3.78 -2.39
N ALA A 380 28.86 4.97 -2.27
CA ALA A 380 30.10 5.31 -2.97
C ALA A 380 31.29 4.46 -2.49
N GLU A 381 31.36 4.16 -1.19
CA GLU A 381 32.39 3.30 -0.60
C GLU A 381 32.21 1.83 -1.03
N ILE A 382 30.98 1.31 -0.97
CA ILE A 382 30.63 -0.04 -1.42
C ILE A 382 30.96 -0.22 -2.90
N ALA A 383 30.51 0.71 -3.76
CA ALA A 383 30.77 0.66 -5.20
C ALA A 383 32.27 0.77 -5.55
N ARG A 384 33.06 1.49 -4.73
CA ARG A 384 34.51 1.57 -4.91
C ARG A 384 35.21 0.26 -4.52
N HIS A 385 34.76 -0.38 -3.43
CA HIS A 385 35.31 -1.67 -2.99
C HIS A 385 35.05 -2.78 -4.02
N ALA A 386 33.82 -2.86 -4.54
CA ALA A 386 33.43 -3.84 -5.56
C ALA A 386 34.29 -3.82 -6.83
N ARG A 387 34.89 -2.67 -7.17
CA ARG A 387 35.80 -2.55 -8.31
C ARG A 387 37.23 -2.97 -8.03
N ARG A 388 37.67 -2.90 -6.77
CA ARG A 388 39.05 -3.27 -6.36
C ARG A 388 39.22 -4.78 -6.19
N THR A 389 38.13 -5.49 -5.95
CA THR A 389 38.10 -6.95 -5.79
C THR A 389 37.88 -7.71 -7.11
N ARG A 390 37.75 -6.99 -8.23
CA ARG A 390 37.81 -7.51 -9.59
C ARG A 390 39.19 -7.27 -10.16
#